data_AF-A0A7S0STX7-F1
#
_entry.id   AF-A0A7S0STX7-F1
#
_cell.length_a   1.000
_cell.length_b   1.000
_cell.length_c   1.000
_cell.angle_alpha   90.00
_cell.angle_beta   90.00
_cell.angle_gamma   90.00
#
_symmetry.space_group_name_H-M   'P 1'
#
loop_
_entity.id
_entity.type
_entity.pdbx_description
1 polymer ?
#
loop_
_entity_poly.entity_id
_entity_poly.type
_entity_poly.pdbx_seq_one_letter_code
_entity_poly.pdbx_strand_id
1 'polypeptide(L)'
;SIVENVSGISSFDGRTGISILIMGRLLYGYGCGFAMHGAPAYIGEMAPSQIRGLLVSLKEGFVVLGMVFGYTIGYFFSETVGGWRYTYGFGSIISVIMLFGMIYLPYSARWLALKGRINEAIISLKFVTPNIAESEIESIKEIADKAIDNQRNSLYQAQSDWTKLTAPAIFPALVAGVGLVFLQQVTGQPSV
;
A
#
# COMPACT_ATOMS: atom_id res chain seq x y z
N SER A 1 22.44 23.38 -21.35
CA SER A 1 22.33 22.51 -22.54
C SER A 1 21.93 21.05 -22.27
N ILE A 2 22.32 20.34 -21.20
CA ILE A 2 21.76 18.98 -20.91
C ILE A 2 20.41 19.07 -20.18
N VAL A 3 20.28 19.99 -19.21
CA VAL A 3 19.04 20.17 -18.44
C VAL A 3 17.90 20.72 -19.29
N GLU A 4 18.20 21.62 -20.25
CA GLU A 4 17.20 22.16 -21.18
C GLU A 4 16.66 21.10 -22.15
N ASN A 5 17.50 20.15 -22.58
CA ASN A 5 17.09 19.08 -23.48
C ASN A 5 16.25 18.01 -22.77
N VAL A 6 16.45 17.82 -21.46
CA VAL A 6 15.68 16.86 -20.66
C VAL A 6 14.33 17.45 -20.24
N SER A 7 14.28 18.75 -19.89
CA SER A 7 13.05 19.38 -19.40
C SER A 7 12.08 19.76 -20.53
N GLY A 8 12.56 20.00 -21.75
CA GLY A 8 11.76 20.41 -22.92
C GLY A 8 10.85 21.62 -22.66
N ILE A 9 11.21 22.45 -21.68
CA ILE A 9 10.56 23.71 -21.31
C ILE A 9 11.70 24.70 -21.10
N SER A 10 11.86 25.61 -22.06
CA SER A 10 12.99 26.56 -22.19
C SER A 10 13.06 27.65 -21.11
N SER A 11 12.33 27.52 -20.01
CA SER A 11 12.08 28.62 -19.06
C SER A 11 12.34 28.29 -17.58
N PHE A 12 12.76 27.07 -17.24
CA PHE A 12 13.13 26.74 -15.86
C PHE A 12 14.64 26.95 -15.64
N ASP A 13 14.98 27.93 -14.79
CA ASP A 13 16.31 28.04 -14.18
C ASP A 13 16.69 26.66 -13.62
N GLY A 14 17.91 26.18 -13.91
CA GLY A 14 18.33 24.80 -13.61
C GLY A 14 18.16 24.42 -12.14
N ARG A 15 18.18 25.42 -11.24
CA ARG A 15 17.87 25.28 -9.81
C ARG A 15 16.41 24.88 -9.57
N THR A 16 15.47 25.58 -10.19
CA THR A 16 14.04 25.33 -10.05
C THR A 16 13.63 23.98 -10.65
N GLY A 17 14.27 23.57 -11.76
CA GLY A 17 14.06 22.25 -12.36
C GLY A 17 14.45 21.09 -11.41
N ILE A 18 15.61 21.20 -10.76
CA ILE A 18 16.06 20.19 -9.79
C ILE A 18 15.13 20.13 -8.57
N SER A 19 14.70 21.28 -8.04
CA SER A 19 13.76 21.33 -6.91
C SER A 19 12.43 20.64 -7.22
N ILE A 20 11.88 20.84 -8.42
CA ILE A 20 10.65 20.18 -8.87
C ILE A 20 10.85 18.66 -8.96
N LEU A 21 11.97 18.20 -9.50
CA LEU A 21 12.27 16.77 -9.60
C LEU A 21 12.40 16.12 -8.21
N ILE A 22 13.08 16.78 -7.27
CA ILE A 22 13.21 16.30 -5.89
C ILE A 22 11.84 16.25 -5.22
N MET A 23 11.05 17.31 -5.31
CA MET A 23 9.72 17.36 -4.71
C MET A 23 8.79 16.28 -5.31
N GLY A 24 8.83 16.09 -6.63
CA GLY A 24 8.09 15.03 -7.31
C GLY A 24 8.50 13.63 -6.84
N ARG A 25 9.81 13.39 -6.66
CA ARG A 25 10.34 12.13 -6.11
C ARG A 25 9.86 11.88 -4.68
N LEU A 26 9.85 12.89 -3.83
CA LEU A 26 9.39 12.78 -2.45
C LEU A 26 7.90 12.46 -2.39
N LEU A 27 7.08 13.18 -3.15
CA LEU A 27 5.63 12.92 -3.22
C LEU A 27 5.31 11.54 -3.78
N TYR A 28 6.00 11.14 -4.86
CA TYR A 28 5.87 9.80 -5.43
C TYR A 28 6.26 8.71 -4.43
N GLY A 29 7.40 8.88 -3.75
CA GLY A 29 7.87 7.93 -2.74
C GLY A 29 6.89 7.79 -1.57
N TYR A 30 6.34 8.90 -1.10
CA TYR A 30 5.31 8.90 -0.07
C TYR A 30 4.07 8.11 -0.51
N GLY A 31 3.49 8.46 -1.66
CA GLY A 31 2.30 7.77 -2.20
C GLY A 31 2.54 6.27 -2.43
N CYS A 32 3.69 5.92 -3.00
CA CYS A 32 4.09 4.53 -3.23
C CYS A 32 4.18 3.76 -1.90
N GLY A 33 4.81 4.34 -0.88
CA GLY A 33 4.94 3.73 0.45
C GLY A 33 3.58 3.40 1.08
N PHE A 34 2.61 4.32 1.02
CA PHE A 34 1.26 4.06 1.51
C PHE A 34 0.54 2.96 0.72
N ALA A 35 0.65 2.98 -0.61
CA ALA A 35 0.03 1.97 -1.46
C ALA A 35 0.60 0.57 -1.20
N MET A 36 1.92 0.48 -1.06
CA MET A 36 2.67 -0.78 -0.89
C MET A 36 2.30 -1.51 0.41
N HIS A 37 2.09 -0.77 1.50
CA HIS A 37 1.69 -1.34 2.79
C HIS A 37 0.17 -1.40 2.97
N GLY A 38 -0.56 -0.44 2.41
CA GLY A 38 -2.02 -0.37 2.53
C GLY A 38 -2.73 -1.48 1.76
N ALA A 39 -2.25 -1.82 0.56
CA ALA A 39 -2.84 -2.89 -0.25
C ALA A 39 -2.80 -4.27 0.44
N PRO A 40 -1.66 -4.80 0.92
CA PRO A 40 -1.63 -6.09 1.61
C PRO A 40 -2.38 -6.06 2.94
N ALA A 41 -2.43 -4.92 3.64
CA ALA A 41 -3.26 -4.78 4.84
C ALA A 41 -4.74 -4.93 4.50
N TYR A 42 -5.23 -4.21 3.48
CA TYR A 42 -6.62 -4.31 3.01
C TYR A 42 -6.95 -5.74 2.53
N ILE A 43 -6.08 -6.34 1.70
CA ILE A 43 -6.25 -7.72 1.25
C ILE A 43 -6.26 -8.67 2.45
N GLY A 44 -5.36 -8.49 3.41
CA GLY A 44 -5.30 -9.33 4.61
C GLY A 44 -6.55 -9.22 5.51
N GLU A 45 -7.22 -8.09 5.50
CA GLU A 45 -8.44 -7.85 6.29
C GLU A 45 -9.72 -8.30 5.59
N MET A 46 -9.73 -8.33 4.26
CA MET A 46 -10.91 -8.68 3.45
C MET A 46 -10.87 -10.09 2.85
N ALA A 47 -9.68 -10.66 2.67
CA ALA A 47 -9.53 -11.94 2.03
C ALA A 47 -9.80 -13.11 3.00
N PRO A 48 -10.49 -14.17 2.51
CA PRO A 48 -10.62 -15.40 3.26
C PRO A 48 -9.25 -16.00 3.55
N SER A 49 -9.12 -16.64 4.72
CA SER A 49 -7.85 -17.16 5.23
C SER A 49 -7.11 -18.09 4.26
N GLN A 50 -7.85 -18.85 3.44
CA GLN A 50 -7.33 -19.87 2.53
C GLN A 50 -6.62 -19.28 1.30
N ILE A 51 -7.08 -18.13 0.79
CA ILE A 51 -6.55 -17.52 -0.44
C ILE A 51 -5.77 -16.22 -0.19
N ARG A 52 -5.69 -15.78 1.07
CA ARG A 52 -4.99 -14.54 1.45
C ARG A 52 -3.56 -14.51 0.94
N GLY A 53 -2.81 -15.60 1.13
CA GLY A 53 -1.42 -15.70 0.65
C GLY A 53 -1.34 -15.55 -0.88
N LEU A 54 -2.24 -16.20 -1.61
CA LEU A 54 -2.30 -16.12 -3.07
C LEU A 54 -2.59 -14.69 -3.55
N LEU A 55 -3.55 -13.99 -2.95
CA LEU A 55 -3.88 -12.60 -3.32
C LEU A 55 -2.73 -11.63 -3.04
N VAL A 56 -2.03 -11.84 -1.91
CA VAL A 56 -0.83 -11.07 -1.57
C VAL A 56 0.29 -11.35 -2.57
N SER A 57 0.51 -12.60 -3.00
CA SER A 57 1.49 -12.91 -4.05
C SER A 57 1.08 -12.36 -5.42
N LEU A 58 -0.21 -12.37 -5.74
CA LEU A 58 -0.74 -11.85 -7.00
C LEU A 58 -0.49 -10.33 -7.12
N LYS A 59 -0.62 -9.58 -6.03
CA LYS A 59 -0.28 -8.14 -6.01
C LYS A 59 1.18 -7.90 -6.42
N GLU A 60 2.11 -8.74 -5.94
CA GLU A 60 3.55 -8.64 -6.24
C GLU A 60 3.79 -9.01 -7.69
N GLY A 61 3.07 -10.02 -8.20
CA GLY A 61 3.05 -10.35 -9.63
C GLY A 61 2.67 -9.14 -10.48
N PHE A 62 1.64 -8.38 -10.10
CA PHE A 62 1.26 -7.16 -10.81
C PHE A 62 2.33 -6.05 -10.74
N VAL A 63 3.02 -5.91 -9.60
CA VAL A 63 4.16 -4.97 -9.47
C VAL A 63 5.27 -5.34 -10.46
N VAL A 64 5.65 -6.61 -10.51
CA VAL A 64 6.68 -7.11 -11.44
C VAL A 64 6.24 -6.92 -12.89
N LEU A 65 4.98 -7.24 -13.22
CA LEU A 65 4.43 -6.99 -14.56
C LEU A 65 4.49 -5.49 -14.93
N GLY A 66 4.15 -4.61 -13.98
CA GLY A 66 4.28 -3.16 -14.17
C GLY A 66 5.71 -2.73 -14.48
N MET A 67 6.71 -3.30 -13.79
CA MET A 67 8.12 -3.04 -14.09
C MET A 67 8.50 -3.50 -15.50
N VAL A 68 8.06 -4.70 -15.90
CA VAL A 68 8.32 -5.22 -17.26
C VAL A 68 7.72 -4.29 -18.31
N PHE A 69 6.45 -3.90 -18.19
CA PHE A 69 5.82 -2.97 -19.11
C PHE A 69 6.54 -1.60 -19.14
N GLY A 70 6.96 -1.09 -17.98
CA GLY A 70 7.72 0.15 -17.88
C GLY A 70 9.03 0.08 -18.67
N TYR A 71 9.79 -1.00 -18.51
CA TYR A 71 11.03 -1.22 -19.28
C TYR A 71 10.78 -1.42 -20.77
N THR A 72 9.73 -2.16 -21.14
CA THR A 72 9.36 -2.35 -22.54
C THR A 72 9.03 -1.02 -23.23
N ILE A 73 8.23 -0.17 -22.60
CA ILE A 73 7.90 1.16 -23.14
C ILE A 73 9.15 2.04 -23.17
N GLY A 74 9.96 2.02 -22.11
CA GLY A 74 11.23 2.73 -22.08
C GLY A 74 12.18 2.32 -23.20
N TYR A 75 12.21 1.04 -23.55
CA TYR A 75 13.01 0.52 -24.67
C TYR A 75 12.49 1.03 -26.02
N PHE A 76 11.17 0.94 -26.28
CA PHE A 76 10.58 1.41 -27.54
C PHE A 76 10.76 2.91 -27.80
N PHE A 77 10.76 3.73 -26.74
CA PHE A 77 10.93 5.18 -26.86
C PHE A 77 12.35 5.66 -26.52
N SER A 78 13.33 4.75 -26.39
CA SER A 78 14.70 5.07 -25.95
C SER A 78 15.44 6.02 -26.91
N GLU A 79 15.22 5.89 -28.22
CA GLU A 79 15.85 6.73 -29.25
C GLU A 79 15.10 8.04 -29.51
N THR A 80 13.92 8.22 -28.89
CA THR A 80 13.10 9.43 -29.09
C THR A 80 13.52 10.53 -28.12
N VAL A 81 13.76 11.74 -28.64
CA VAL A 81 14.01 12.93 -27.81
C VAL A 81 12.80 13.18 -26.90
N GLY A 82 13.00 13.09 -25.58
CA GLY A 82 11.92 13.21 -24.61
C GLY A 82 11.08 11.93 -24.40
N GLY A 83 11.55 10.77 -24.90
CA GLY A 83 10.88 9.47 -24.80
C GLY A 83 10.44 9.07 -23.39
N TRP A 84 11.20 9.50 -22.37
CA TRP A 84 10.89 9.31 -20.95
C TRP A 84 9.48 9.80 -20.57
N ARG A 85 8.96 10.85 -21.22
CA ARG A 85 7.63 11.40 -20.97
C ARG A 85 6.52 10.40 -21.30
N TYR A 86 6.70 9.56 -22.32
CA TYR A 86 5.72 8.54 -22.70
C TYR A 86 5.66 7.42 -21.64
N THR A 87 6.79 7.06 -21.03
CA THR A 87 6.82 6.10 -19.92
C THR A 87 5.99 6.61 -18.73
N TYR A 88 6.16 7.88 -18.34
CA TYR A 88 5.35 8.47 -17.27
C TYR A 88 3.89 8.68 -17.68
N GLY A 89 3.63 9.03 -18.94
CA GLY A 89 2.28 9.20 -19.47
C GLY A 89 1.46 7.91 -19.37
N PHE A 90 2.04 6.78 -19.79
CA PHE A 90 1.39 5.48 -19.69
C PHE A 90 1.17 5.06 -18.23
N GLY A 91 2.17 5.24 -17.37
CA GLY A 91 2.04 4.98 -15.93
C GLY A 91 0.95 5.85 -15.27
N SER A 92 0.82 7.10 -15.70
CA SER A 92 -0.23 8.00 -15.21
C SER A 92 -1.63 7.54 -15.60
N ILE A 93 -1.83 7.05 -16.82
CA ILE A 93 -3.12 6.49 -17.27
C ILE A 93 -3.53 5.31 -16.38
N ILE A 94 -2.62 4.35 -16.16
CA ILE A 94 -2.88 3.19 -15.29
C ILE A 94 -3.20 3.65 -13.86
N SER A 95 -2.47 4.64 -13.35
CA SER A 95 -2.69 5.20 -12.01
C SER A 95 -4.07 5.85 -11.86
N VAL A 96 -4.56 6.55 -12.89
CA VAL A 96 -5.90 7.13 -12.92
C VAL A 96 -6.97 6.05 -12.92
N ILE A 97 -6.79 4.98 -13.71
CA ILE A 97 -7.71 3.82 -13.70
C ILE A 97 -7.76 3.19 -12.30
N MET A 98 -6.61 3.01 -11.65
CA MET A 98 -6.56 2.52 -10.27
C MET A 98 -7.24 3.45 -9.28
N LEU A 99 -7.07 4.77 -9.43
CA LEU A 99 -7.74 5.76 -8.58
C LEU A 99 -9.27 5.64 -8.68
N PHE A 100 -9.81 5.51 -9.89
CA PHE A 100 -11.24 5.28 -10.06
C PHE A 100 -11.70 3.94 -9.49
N GLY A 101 -10.90 2.88 -9.64
CA GLY A 101 -11.19 1.59 -9.02
C GLY A 101 -11.26 1.65 -7.49
N MET A 102 -10.39 2.46 -6.87
CA MET A 102 -10.37 2.64 -5.41
C MET A 102 -11.63 3.32 -4.87
N ILE A 103 -12.28 4.20 -5.64
CA ILE A 103 -13.51 4.92 -5.22
C ILE A 103 -14.67 3.94 -5.01
N TYR A 104 -14.70 2.81 -5.74
CA TYR A 104 -15.76 1.79 -5.63
C TYR A 104 -15.49 0.74 -4.55
N LEU A 105 -14.30 0.74 -3.97
CA LEU A 105 -13.85 -0.26 -3.02
C LEU A 105 -14.43 0.04 -1.63
N PRO A 106 -15.12 -0.90 -0.96
CA PRO A 106 -15.70 -0.63 0.34
C PRO A 106 -14.63 -0.54 1.43
N TYR A 107 -14.97 0.09 2.56
CA TYR A 107 -14.05 0.21 3.70
C TYR A 107 -13.74 -1.15 4.33
N SER A 108 -12.50 -1.37 4.79
CA SER A 108 -12.11 -2.60 5.49
C SER A 108 -13.11 -3.04 6.56
N ALA A 109 -13.55 -4.29 6.48
CA ALA A 109 -14.49 -4.87 7.43
C ALA A 109 -13.93 -4.86 8.86
N ARG A 110 -12.62 -5.10 9.02
CA ARG A 110 -11.94 -5.01 10.32
C ARG A 110 -11.94 -3.58 10.85
N TRP A 111 -11.69 -2.58 10.00
CA TRP A 111 -11.73 -1.18 10.40
C TRP A 111 -13.14 -0.76 10.85
N LEU A 112 -14.18 -1.19 10.13
CA LEU A 112 -15.58 -0.95 10.51
C LEU A 112 -15.93 -1.65 11.84
N ALA A 113 -15.45 -2.87 12.05
CA ALA A 113 -15.63 -3.62 13.30
C ALA A 113 -14.99 -2.90 14.49
N LEU A 114 -13.75 -2.40 14.34
CA LEU A 114 -13.06 -1.62 15.37
C LEU A 114 -13.77 -0.30 15.72
N LYS A 115 -14.63 0.21 14.82
CA LYS A 115 -15.48 1.37 15.06
C LYS A 115 -16.86 1.01 15.63
N GLY A 116 -17.12 -0.27 15.92
CA GLY A 116 -18.42 -0.77 16.39
C GLY A 116 -19.51 -0.85 15.30
N ARG A 117 -19.16 -0.63 14.03
CA ARG A 117 -20.11 -0.64 12.89
C ARG A 117 -20.23 -2.04 12.27
N ILE A 118 -20.77 -2.98 13.05
CA ILE A 118 -20.81 -4.42 12.69
C ILE A 118 -21.58 -4.69 11.40
N ASN A 119 -22.78 -4.09 11.25
CA ASN A 119 -23.62 -4.33 10.07
C ASN A 119 -22.92 -3.92 8.77
N GLU A 120 -22.20 -2.79 8.80
CA GLU A 120 -21.45 -2.32 7.65
C GLU A 120 -20.21 -3.18 7.37
N ALA A 121 -19.53 -3.66 8.41
CA ALA A 121 -18.43 -4.60 8.27
C ALA A 121 -18.88 -5.87 7.53
N ILE A 122 -20.05 -6.41 7.89
CA ILE A 122 -20.64 -7.60 7.25
C ILE A 122 -20.99 -7.31 5.79
N ILE A 123 -21.62 -6.17 5.49
CA ILE A 123 -21.94 -5.76 4.12
C ILE A 123 -20.68 -5.66 3.27
N SER A 124 -19.65 -5.00 3.81
CA SER A 124 -18.38 -4.84 3.12
C SER A 124 -17.67 -6.17 2.86
N LEU A 125 -17.76 -7.11 3.79
CA LEU A 125 -17.13 -8.41 3.60
C LEU A 125 -17.91 -9.28 2.60
N LYS A 126 -19.24 -9.19 2.61
CA LYS A 126 -20.11 -9.83 1.61
C LYS A 126 -19.89 -9.31 0.19
N PHE A 127 -19.46 -8.05 0.04
CA PHE A 127 -19.10 -7.50 -1.26
C PHE A 127 -17.91 -8.23 -1.89
N VAL A 128 -16.90 -8.60 -1.08
CA VAL A 128 -15.69 -9.28 -1.55
C VAL A 128 -15.90 -10.80 -1.60
N THR A 129 -16.60 -11.36 -0.61
CA THR A 129 -16.87 -12.79 -0.46
C THR A 129 -18.37 -13.02 -0.28
N PRO A 130 -19.14 -13.23 -1.37
CA PRO A 130 -20.59 -13.40 -1.29
C PRO A 130 -21.02 -14.62 -0.45
N ASN A 131 -20.28 -15.72 -0.55
CA ASN A 131 -20.51 -16.97 0.20
C ASN A 131 -19.61 -17.06 1.43
N ILE A 132 -19.70 -16.05 2.30
CA ILE A 132 -18.89 -16.04 3.51
C ILE A 132 -19.34 -17.10 4.53
N ALA A 133 -18.36 -17.76 5.17
CA ALA A 133 -18.63 -18.67 6.27
C ALA A 133 -19.13 -17.89 7.50
N GLU A 134 -20.11 -18.44 8.21
CA GLU A 134 -20.62 -17.85 9.45
C GLU A 134 -19.52 -17.65 10.51
N SER A 135 -18.50 -18.51 10.51
CA SER A 135 -17.33 -18.38 11.40
C SER A 135 -16.52 -17.10 11.17
N GLU A 136 -16.42 -16.60 9.93
CA GLU A 136 -15.74 -15.33 9.66
C GLU A 136 -16.58 -14.13 10.12
N ILE A 137 -17.91 -14.20 9.96
CA ILE A 137 -18.82 -13.20 10.49
C ILE A 137 -18.71 -13.14 12.02
N GLU A 138 -18.67 -14.28 12.69
CA GLU A 138 -18.54 -14.35 14.15
C GLU A 138 -17.20 -13.77 14.62
N SER A 139 -16.11 -14.07 13.91
CA SER A 139 -14.80 -13.47 14.21
C SER A 139 -14.80 -11.94 14.14
N ILE A 140 -15.58 -11.36 13.22
CA ILE A 140 -15.75 -9.91 13.11
C ILE A 140 -16.55 -9.33 14.27
N LYS A 141 -17.62 -10.02 14.70
CA LYS A 141 -18.38 -9.61 15.88
C LYS A 141 -17.50 -9.65 17.13
N GLU A 142 -16.73 -10.71 17.32
CA GLU A 142 -15.80 -10.78 18.46
C GLU A 142 -14.78 -9.63 18.44
N ILE A 143 -14.26 -9.26 17.27
CA ILE A 143 -13.34 -8.11 17.15
C ILE A 143 -14.06 -6.82 17.55
N ALA A 144 -15.30 -6.64 17.12
CA ALA A 144 -16.10 -5.46 17.46
C ALA A 144 -16.43 -5.41 18.95
N ASP A 145 -16.82 -6.54 19.56
CA ASP A 145 -17.13 -6.63 20.99
C ASP A 145 -15.89 -6.34 21.84
N LYS A 146 -14.74 -6.94 21.48
CA LYS A 146 -13.45 -6.62 22.11
C LYS A 146 -13.06 -5.16 21.91
N ALA A 147 -13.38 -4.56 20.76
CA ALA A 147 -13.11 -3.14 20.52
C ALA A 147 -14.00 -2.24 21.39
N ILE A 148 -15.28 -2.58 21.55
CA ILE A 148 -16.22 -1.86 22.42
C ILE A 148 -15.82 -1.99 23.89
N ASP A 149 -15.47 -3.20 24.34
CA ASP A 149 -15.00 -3.45 25.72
C ASP A 149 -13.68 -2.74 26.00
N ASN A 150 -12.74 -2.79 25.05
CA ASN A 150 -11.51 -2.03 25.15
C ASN A 150 -11.78 -0.52 25.14
N GLN A 151 -12.68 -0.01 24.29
CA GLN A 151 -13.05 1.41 24.25
C GLN A 151 -13.74 1.88 25.55
N ARG A 152 -14.58 1.02 26.15
CA ARG A 152 -15.22 1.23 27.45
C ARG A 152 -14.20 1.26 28.59
N ASN A 153 -13.12 0.49 28.49
CA ASN A 153 -12.00 0.52 29.43
C ASN A 153 -10.93 1.59 29.10
N SER A 154 -10.94 2.20 27.91
CA SER A 154 -9.83 3.01 27.36
C SER A 154 -10.16 4.46 27.00
N LEU A 155 -11.19 5.07 27.60
CA LEU A 155 -11.28 6.54 27.64
C LEU A 155 -10.02 7.19 28.28
N TYR A 156 -9.08 6.41 28.83
CA TYR A 156 -7.81 6.86 29.41
C TYR A 156 -6.51 6.43 28.70
N GLN A 157 -6.49 5.60 27.64
CA GLN A 157 -5.17 5.08 27.17
C GLN A 157 -5.04 4.79 25.67
N ALA A 158 -5.19 5.83 24.85
CA ALA A 158 -4.71 5.85 23.47
C ALA A 158 -3.43 6.70 23.32
N GLN A 159 -2.51 6.59 24.29
CA GLN A 159 -1.15 7.12 24.14
C GLN A 159 -0.27 6.00 23.57
N SER A 160 0.39 6.25 22.43
CA SER A 160 1.34 5.29 21.85
C SER A 160 2.56 5.14 22.79
N ASP A 161 2.50 4.16 23.69
CA ASP A 161 3.65 3.76 24.50
C ASP A 161 4.63 2.99 23.60
N TRP A 162 5.50 3.73 22.91
CA TRP A 162 6.65 3.17 22.17
C TRP A 162 7.54 2.29 23.07
N THR A 163 7.46 2.48 24.38
CA THR A 163 8.09 1.67 25.43
C THR A 163 7.56 0.22 25.50
N LYS A 164 6.36 -0.06 24.97
CA LYS A 164 5.83 -1.43 24.87
C LYS A 164 6.54 -2.25 23.79
N LEU A 165 7.16 -1.62 22.79
CA LEU A 165 7.90 -2.31 21.74
C LEU A 165 9.17 -2.98 22.27
N THR A 166 9.75 -2.45 23.35
CA THR A 166 10.90 -3.03 24.06
C THR A 166 10.50 -3.99 25.18
N ALA A 167 9.21 -4.32 25.32
CA ALA A 167 8.77 -5.28 26.33
C ALA A 167 9.31 -6.69 26.02
N PRO A 168 9.72 -7.47 27.03
CA PRO A 168 10.33 -8.80 26.84
C PRO A 168 9.47 -9.78 26.03
N ALA A 169 8.14 -9.60 26.05
CA ALA A 169 7.20 -10.45 25.32
C ALA A 169 7.16 -10.15 23.79
N ILE A 170 7.42 -8.90 23.39
CA ILE A 170 7.31 -8.46 21.98
C ILE A 170 8.70 -8.36 21.34
N PHE A 171 9.75 -8.16 22.14
CA PHE A 171 11.12 -7.97 21.68
C PHE A 171 11.65 -9.09 20.76
N PRO A 172 11.42 -10.40 21.03
CA PRO A 172 11.87 -11.46 20.12
C PRO A 172 11.21 -11.39 18.74
N ALA A 173 9.91 -11.09 18.70
CA ALA A 173 9.17 -10.93 17.44
C ALA A 173 9.62 -9.67 16.69
N LEU A 174 9.90 -8.57 17.41
CA LEU A 174 10.43 -7.34 16.84
C LEU A 174 11.81 -7.56 16.21
N VAL A 175 12.73 -8.22 16.93
CA VAL A 175 14.08 -8.53 16.42
C VAL A 175 14.00 -9.46 15.20
N ALA A 176 13.14 -10.49 15.24
CA ALA A 176 12.93 -11.37 14.10
C ALA A 176 12.37 -10.61 12.88
N GLY A 177 11.39 -9.72 13.08
CA GLY A 177 10.81 -8.92 12.00
C GLY A 177 11.81 -7.93 11.40
N VAL A 178 12.50 -7.16 12.23
CA VAL A 178 13.52 -6.19 11.79
C VAL A 178 14.69 -6.90 11.12
N GLY A 179 15.17 -8.00 11.70
CA GLY A 179 16.23 -8.83 11.15
C GLY A 179 15.85 -9.42 9.80
N LEU A 180 14.61 -9.91 9.65
CA LEU A 180 14.10 -10.42 8.37
C LEU A 180 14.09 -9.33 7.30
N VAL A 181 13.54 -8.15 7.60
CA VAL A 181 13.49 -7.03 6.64
C VAL A 181 14.90 -6.57 6.28
N PHE A 182 15.81 -6.48 7.25
CA PHE A 182 17.20 -6.15 6.99
C PHE A 182 17.87 -7.16 6.05
N LEU A 183 17.68 -8.46 6.29
CA LEU A 183 18.22 -9.51 5.43
C LEU A 183 17.62 -9.46 4.01
N GLN A 184 16.32 -9.14 3.88
CA GLN A 184 15.67 -8.95 2.57
C GLN A 184 16.28 -7.76 1.79
N GLN A 185 16.66 -6.68 2.47
CA GLN A 185 17.33 -5.55 1.82
C GLN A 185 18.78 -5.90 1.43
N VAL A 186 19.50 -6.66 2.26
CA VAL A 186 20.88 -7.11 2.00
C VAL A 186 20.96 -8.06 0.80
N THR A 187 19.95 -8.92 0.60
CA THR A 187 19.88 -9.80 -0.57
C THR A 187 19.46 -9.07 -1.86
N GLY A 188 19.14 -7.77 -1.76
CA GLY A 188 18.79 -6.95 -2.90
C GLY A 188 17.39 -7.21 -3.45
N GLN A 189 16.45 -7.77 -2.65
CA GLN A 189 15.06 -7.86 -3.06
C GLN A 189 14.48 -6.44 -3.25
N PRO A 190 14.01 -6.09 -4.46
CA PRO A 190 13.43 -4.77 -4.71
C PRO A 190 11.99 -4.65 -4.17
N SER A 191 11.37 -5.77 -3.78
CA SER A 191 9.99 -5.82 -3.26
C SER A 191 10.01 -6.05 -1.75
N VAL A 192 9.85 -4.97 -0.99
CA VAL A 192 9.13 -4.99 0.28
C VAL A 192 7.69 -4.57 0.03
#